data_AF-A0A2E8BVD0-F1
#
_entry.id   AF-A0A2E8BVD0-F1
#
_cell.length_a   1.000
_cell.length_b   1.000
_cell.length_c   1.000
_cell.angle_alpha   90.00
_cell.angle_beta   90.00
_cell.angle_gamma   90.00
#
_symmetry.space_group_name_H-M   'P 1'
#
loop_
_entity.id
_entity.type
_entity.pdbx_description
1 polymer ?
#
loop_
_entity_poly.entity_id
_entity_poly.type
_entity_poly.pdbx_seq_one_letter_code
_entity_poly.pdbx_strand_id
1 'polypeptide(L)'
;MGLAQRFVMVVGDLLGEICFDMILLALLHIVFELAVQVLMNVFGLSRNEAEGSALAFLFFVVFLMAALTAYRRKKLGKAVVLDTDGDGRISEEEEAAAFGIDLTIPEDQEKEG
;
A
#
# COMPACT_ATOMS: atom_id res chain seq x y z
N MET A 1 31.39 0.72 27.96
CA MET A 1 30.12 1.34 28.39
C MET A 1 29.59 0.59 29.60
N GLY A 2 29.23 1.30 30.69
CA GLY A 2 28.77 0.68 31.94
C GLY A 2 27.35 0.12 31.84
N LEU A 3 27.04 -0.91 32.63
CA LEU A 3 25.73 -1.58 32.68
C LEU A 3 24.57 -0.58 32.94
N ALA A 4 24.77 0.38 33.84
CA ALA A 4 23.82 1.45 34.13
C ALA A 4 23.54 2.35 32.92
N GLN A 5 24.57 2.62 32.10
CA GLN A 5 24.46 3.45 30.90
C GLN A 5 23.66 2.76 29.79
N ARG A 6 23.79 1.44 29.66
CA ARG A 6 22.99 0.63 28.74
C ARG A 6 21.53 0.55 29.18
N PHE A 7 21.27 0.44 30.48
CA PHE A 7 19.91 0.42 31.01
C PHE A 7 19.17 1.74 30.78
N VAL A 8 19.82 2.88 31.04
CA VAL A 8 19.23 4.21 30.81
C VAL A 8 18.89 4.44 29.34
N MET A 9 19.74 3.97 28.41
CA MET A 9 19.48 4.06 26.97
C MET A 9 18.24 3.25 26.58
N VAL A 10 18.14 1.98 27.00
CA VAL A 10 16.98 1.12 26.69
C VAL A 10 15.68 1.67 27.27
N VAL A 11 15.70 2.20 28.50
CA VAL A 11 14.51 2.81 29.11
C VAL A 11 14.12 4.10 28.41
N GLY A 12 15.10 4.91 27.98
CA GLY A 12 14.86 6.12 27.19
C GLY A 12 14.21 5.82 25.85
N ASP A 13 14.69 4.80 25.14
CA ASP A 13 14.13 4.38 23.85
C ASP A 13 12.68 3.88 24.01
N LEU A 14 12.41 3.05 25.02
CA LEU A 14 11.07 2.52 25.31
C LEU A 14 10.08 3.65 25.68
N LEU A 15 10.50 4.58 26.53
CA LEU A 15 9.66 5.72 26.91
C LEU A 15 9.40 6.63 25.72
N GLY A 16 10.40 6.82 24.84
CA GLY A 16 10.26 7.58 23.60
C GLY A 16 9.20 6.98 22.68
N GLU A 17 9.22 5.67 22.49
CA GLU A 17 8.26 4.94 21.65
C GLU A 17 6.83 5.03 22.22
N ILE A 18 6.66 4.78 23.51
CA ILE A 18 5.35 4.92 24.18
C ILE A 18 4.83 6.36 24.09
N CYS A 19 5.68 7.36 24.32
CA CYS A 19 5.29 8.76 24.21
C CYS A 19 4.85 9.10 22.78
N PHE A 20 5.60 8.63 21.78
CA PHE A 20 5.28 8.86 20.38
C PHE A 20 3.94 8.23 20.00
N ASP A 21 3.69 6.98 20.39
CA ASP A 21 2.44 6.27 20.14
C ASP A 21 1.25 6.98 20.79
N MET A 22 1.39 7.43 22.03
CA MET A 22 0.34 8.17 22.72
C MET A 22 0.03 9.51 22.03
N ILE A 23 1.05 10.23 21.57
CA ILE A 23 0.88 11.46 20.81
C ILE A 23 0.18 11.17 19.48
N LEU A 24 0.59 10.12 18.77
CA LEU A 24 -0.01 9.72 17.50
C LEU A 24 -1.49 9.35 17.68
N LEU A 25 -1.82 8.58 18.72
CA LEU A 25 -3.20 8.23 19.07
C LEU A 25 -4.04 9.47 19.40
N ALA A 26 -3.48 10.42 20.16
CA ALA A 26 -4.16 11.67 20.47
C ALA A 26 -4.42 12.51 19.21
N LEU A 27 -3.44 12.62 18.31
CA LEU A 27 -3.59 13.31 17.03
C LEU A 27 -4.65 12.64 16.16
N LEU A 28 -4.65 11.31 16.07
CA LEU A 28 -5.64 10.55 15.32
C LEU A 28 -7.05 10.80 15.87
N HIS A 29 -7.22 10.79 17.19
CA HIS A 29 -8.50 11.09 17.83
C HIS A 29 -8.98 12.51 17.50
N ILE A 30 -8.09 13.51 17.52
CA ILE A 30 -8.43 14.89 17.16
C ILE A 30 -8.89 14.97 15.70
N VAL A 31 -8.19 14.31 14.78
CA VAL A 31 -8.57 14.27 13.35
C VAL A 31 -9.92 13.57 13.16
N PHE A 32 -10.16 12.47 13.89
CA PHE A 32 -11.43 11.76 13.85
C PHE A 32 -12.59 12.65 14.32
N GLU A 33 -12.44 13.32 15.46
CA GLU A 33 -13.43 14.27 15.98
C GLU A 33 -13.69 15.42 14.99
N LEU A 34 -12.64 15.95 14.35
CA LEU A 34 -12.78 16.98 13.31
C LEU A 34 -13.62 16.46 12.13
N ALA A 35 -13.37 15.22 11.67
CA ALA A 35 -14.16 14.61 10.60
C ALA A 35 -15.64 14.46 11.01
N VAL A 36 -15.92 13.99 12.22
CA VAL A 36 -17.29 13.89 12.75
C VAL A 36 -17.96 15.25 12.78
N GLN A 37 -17.29 16.29 13.27
CA GLN A 37 -17.82 17.65 13.30
C GLN A 37 -18.12 18.19 11.89
N VAL A 38 -17.25 17.94 10.91
CA VAL A 38 -17.51 18.29 9.51
C VAL A 38 -18.75 17.56 9.00
N LEU A 39 -18.87 16.27 9.27
CA LEU A 39 -20.04 15.47 8.86
C LEU A 39 -21.34 16.01 9.47
N MET A 40 -21.32 16.35 10.75
CA MET A 40 -22.48 16.92 11.44
C MET A 40 -22.84 18.31 10.90
N ASN A 41 -21.85 19.20 10.73
CA ASN A 41 -22.12 20.60 10.38
C ASN A 41 -22.42 20.80 8.89
N VAL A 42 -21.77 20.04 8.01
CA VAL A 42 -21.93 20.19 6.55
C VAL A 42 -23.09 19.36 6.03
N PHE A 43 -23.23 18.12 6.51
CA PHE A 43 -24.23 17.17 6.02
C PHE A 43 -25.45 17.04 6.93
N GLY A 44 -25.44 17.69 8.11
CA GLY A 44 -26.57 17.67 9.04
C GLY A 44 -26.80 16.32 9.71
N LEU A 45 -25.79 15.44 9.71
CA LEU A 45 -25.91 14.10 10.27
C LEU A 45 -25.99 14.14 11.79
N SER A 46 -26.70 13.16 12.37
CA SER A 46 -26.64 12.94 13.82
C SER A 46 -25.24 12.46 14.23
N ARG A 47 -24.84 12.68 15.49
CA ARG A 47 -23.51 12.29 15.97
C ARG A 47 -23.22 10.80 15.72
N ASN A 48 -24.18 9.93 16.00
CA ASN A 48 -24.04 8.49 15.80
C ASN A 48 -23.88 8.12 14.31
N GLU A 49 -24.62 8.79 13.42
CA GLU A 49 -24.48 8.60 11.97
C GLU A 49 -23.13 9.10 11.46
N ALA A 50 -22.66 10.25 11.94
CA ALA A 50 -21.39 10.84 11.57
C ALA A 50 -20.20 9.97 12.04
N GLU A 51 -20.21 9.50 13.27
CA GLU A 51 -19.20 8.57 13.81
C GLU A 51 -19.17 7.25 13.02
N GLY A 52 -20.35 6.65 12.77
CA GLY A 52 -20.48 5.43 11.98
C GLY A 52 -19.99 5.60 10.55
N SER A 53 -20.32 6.72 9.92
CA SER A 53 -19.89 7.05 8.54
C SER A 53 -18.38 7.30 8.46
N ALA A 54 -17.80 8.02 9.42
CA ALA A 54 -16.36 8.27 9.48
C ALA A 54 -15.57 6.96 9.67
N LEU A 55 -16.05 6.06 10.54
CA LEU A 55 -15.47 4.73 10.71
C LEU A 55 -15.61 3.86 9.45
N ALA A 56 -16.78 3.85 8.83
CA ALA A 56 -17.00 3.11 7.58
C ALA A 56 -16.08 3.59 6.46
N PHE A 57 -15.87 4.91 6.35
CA PHE A 57 -14.92 5.49 5.41
C PHE A 57 -13.48 5.06 5.69
N LEU A 58 -13.06 5.05 6.96
CA LEU A 58 -11.73 4.56 7.35
C LEU A 58 -11.53 3.10 6.93
N PHE A 59 -12.49 2.22 7.24
CA PHE A 59 -12.43 0.81 6.83
C PHE A 59 -12.39 0.66 5.31
N PHE A 60 -13.17 1.45 4.58
CA PHE A 60 -13.18 1.43 3.12
C PHE A 60 -11.81 1.83 2.54
N VAL A 61 -11.19 2.89 3.06
CA VAL A 61 -9.85 3.33 2.62
C VAL A 61 -8.79 2.27 2.92
N VAL A 62 -8.80 1.69 4.12
CA VAL A 62 -7.87 0.61 4.49
C VAL A 62 -8.07 -0.62 3.61
N PHE A 63 -9.31 -1.01 3.37
CA PHE A 63 -9.65 -2.12 2.47
C PHE A 63 -9.15 -1.85 1.04
N LEU A 64 -9.37 -0.64 0.52
CA LEU A 64 -8.89 -0.25 -0.81
C LEU A 64 -7.36 -0.27 -0.88
N MET A 65 -6.67 0.24 0.14
CA MET A 65 -5.21 0.19 0.23
C MET A 65 -4.68 -1.25 0.28
N ALA A 66 -5.33 -2.13 1.04
CA ALA A 66 -4.98 -3.55 1.10
C ALA A 66 -5.21 -4.23 -0.26
N ALA A 67 -6.35 -3.97 -0.91
CA ALA A 67 -6.68 -4.50 -2.23
C ALA A 67 -5.70 -4.01 -3.31
N LEU A 68 -5.34 -2.71 -3.29
CA LEU A 68 -4.32 -2.14 -4.17
C LEU A 68 -2.94 -2.74 -3.91
N THR A 69 -2.57 -2.94 -2.65
CA THR A 69 -1.31 -3.59 -2.29
C THR A 69 -1.27 -5.03 -2.80
N ALA A 70 -2.35 -5.78 -2.61
CA ALA A 70 -2.47 -7.15 -3.12
C ALA A 70 -2.43 -7.18 -4.66
N TYR A 71 -3.12 -6.26 -5.33
CA TYR A 71 -3.10 -6.12 -6.78
C TYR A 71 -1.70 -5.79 -7.31
N ARG A 72 -1.02 -4.82 -6.68
CA ARG A 72 0.37 -4.46 -7.01
C ARG A 72 1.30 -5.62 -6.79
N ARG A 73 1.17 -6.39 -5.71
CA ARG A 73 1.97 -7.60 -5.48
C ARG A 73 1.75 -8.67 -6.55
N LYS A 74 0.52 -8.86 -7.03
CA LYS A 74 0.25 -9.78 -8.15
C LYS A 74 0.88 -9.30 -9.45
N LYS A 75 0.81 -7.99 -9.73
CA LYS A 75 1.47 -7.40 -10.91
C LYS A 75 2.99 -7.45 -10.81
N LEU A 76 3.56 -7.12 -9.66
CA LEU A 76 5.00 -7.23 -9.39
C LEU A 76 5.45 -8.70 -9.46
N GLY A 77 4.69 -9.64 -8.90
CA GLY A 77 5.01 -11.06 -8.99
C GLY A 77 4.92 -11.59 -10.43
N LYS A 78 3.93 -11.16 -11.20
CA LYS A 78 3.84 -11.51 -12.62
C LYS A 78 4.98 -10.87 -13.44
N ALA A 79 5.29 -9.60 -13.17
CA ALA A 79 6.38 -8.88 -13.82
C ALA A 79 7.76 -9.47 -13.48
N VAL A 80 8.01 -9.82 -12.21
CA VAL A 80 9.25 -10.47 -11.75
C VAL A 80 9.41 -11.89 -12.31
N VAL A 81 8.32 -12.57 -12.65
CA VAL A 81 8.38 -13.89 -13.30
C VAL A 81 8.64 -13.78 -14.81
N LEU A 82 8.25 -12.65 -15.41
CA LEU A 82 8.46 -12.35 -16.83
C LEU A 82 9.84 -11.73 -17.09
N ASP A 83 10.31 -10.88 -16.17
CA ASP A 83 11.64 -10.26 -16.16
C ASP A 83 12.69 -11.31 -15.79
N THR A 84 13.19 -12.00 -16.80
CA THR A 84 14.09 -13.16 -16.67
C THR A 84 15.53 -12.73 -16.56
N ASP A 85 15.88 -11.58 -17.14
CA ASP A 85 17.23 -11.02 -17.12
C ASP A 85 17.46 -10.01 -15.97
N GLY A 86 16.39 -9.57 -15.30
CA GLY A 86 16.42 -8.77 -14.08
C GLY A 86 16.67 -7.29 -14.33
N ASP A 87 16.43 -6.79 -15.55
CA ASP A 87 16.65 -5.39 -15.93
C ASP A 87 15.51 -4.46 -15.48
N GLY A 88 14.41 -5.02 -14.98
CA GLY A 88 13.24 -4.29 -14.47
C GLY A 88 12.23 -3.89 -15.55
N ARG A 89 12.40 -4.35 -16.79
CA ARG A 89 11.47 -4.20 -17.92
C ARG A 89 11.00 -5.59 -18.36
N ILE A 90 9.93 -5.64 -19.14
CA ILE A 90 9.49 -6.88 -19.79
C ILE A 90 9.63 -6.62 -21.28
N SER A 91 10.55 -7.32 -21.93
CA SER A 91 10.71 -7.27 -23.39
C SER A 91 9.69 -8.16 -24.10
N GLU A 92 9.43 -7.90 -25.39
CA GLU A 92 8.51 -8.74 -26.20
C GLU A 92 8.99 -10.19 -26.28
N GLU A 93 10.31 -10.40 -26.22
CA GLU A 93 10.97 -11.71 -26.24
C GLU A 93 10.72 -12.50 -24.94
N GLU A 94 10.76 -11.83 -23.78
CA GLU A 94 10.48 -12.42 -22.48
C GLU A 94 8.99 -12.72 -22.29
N GLU A 95 8.13 -11.85 -22.81
CA GLU A 95 6.69 -12.10 -22.83
C GLU A 95 6.36 -13.30 -23.73
N ALA A 96 6.97 -13.38 -24.91
CA ALA A 96 6.81 -14.51 -25.84
C ALA A 96 7.31 -15.84 -25.26
N ALA A 97 8.48 -15.84 -24.60
CA ALA A 97 9.04 -17.01 -23.93
C ALA A 97 8.15 -17.51 -22.78
N ALA A 98 7.56 -16.61 -21.99
CA ALA A 98 6.69 -16.97 -20.89
C ALA A 98 5.29 -17.45 -21.33
N PHE A 99 4.78 -16.95 -22.45
CA PHE A 99 3.47 -17.35 -22.99
C PHE A 99 3.55 -18.41 -24.11
N GLY A 100 4.75 -18.87 -24.47
CA GLY A 100 4.97 -19.87 -25.52
C GLY A 100 4.53 -19.39 -26.90
N ILE A 101 4.59 -18.08 -27.14
CA ILE A 101 4.26 -17.48 -28.43
C ILE A 101 5.52 -17.56 -29.28
N ASP A 102 5.50 -18.37 -30.33
CA ASP A 102 6.61 -18.45 -31.27
C ASP A 102 6.63 -17.16 -32.11
N LEU A 103 7.59 -16.27 -31.83
CA LEU A 103 7.79 -15.02 -32.56
C LEU A 103 8.45 -15.25 -33.93
N THR A 104 8.42 -16.48 -34.44
CA THR A 104 8.65 -16.75 -35.86
C THR A 104 7.61 -15.96 -36.65
N ILE A 105 8.05 -14.81 -37.18
CA ILE A 105 7.40 -14.17 -38.32
C ILE A 105 7.13 -15.29 -39.33
N PRO A 106 5.87 -15.61 -39.68
CA PRO A 106 5.64 -16.59 -40.71
C PRO A 106 6.30 -16.05 -41.99
N GLU A 107 7.20 -16.85 -42.55
CA GLU A 107 7.96 -16.56 -43.79
C GLU A 107 7.05 -16.53 -45.05
N ASP A 108 5.78 -16.18 -44.93
CA ASP A 108 4.81 -16.21 -46.03
C ASP A 108 4.56 -14.83 -46.68
N GLN A 109 5.41 -13.83 -46.41
CA GLN A 109 5.35 -12.53 -47.11
C GLN A 109 6.55 -12.26 -48.06
N GLU A 110 7.38 -13.25 -48.41
CA GLU A 110 8.45 -13.05 -49.41
C GLU A 110 8.03 -13.34 -50.87
N LYS A 111 6.76 -13.71 -51.15
CA LYS A 111 6.38 -14.11 -52.52
C LYS A 111 5.02 -13.64 -53.03
N GLU A 112 4.75 -12.34 -53.01
CA GLU A 112 4.00 -11.65 -54.07
C GLU A 112 4.62 -10.24 -54.16
N GLY A 113 5.29 -9.83 -55.24
CA GLY A 113 4.80 -9.84 -56.62
C GLY A 113 4.43 -8.40 -56.98
#